data_AF-A0A1D2I8Q4-F1
#
_entry.id   AF-A0A1D2I8Q4-F1
#
_cell.length_a   1.000
_cell.length_b   1.000
_cell.length_c   1.000
_cell.angle_alpha   90.00
_cell.angle_beta   90.00
_cell.angle_gamma   90.00
#
_symmetry.space_group_name_H-M   'P 1'
#
loop_
_entity.id
_entity.type
_entity.pdbx_description
1 polymer ?
#
loop_
_entity_poly.entity_id
_entity_poly.type
_entity_poly.pdbx_seq_one_letter_code
_entity_poly.pdbx_strand_id
1 'polypeptide(L)'
;MSPVPVGGPALFLGTDTDYVALVRPELDPADPGVRQAAEQAGVTPEEFAGAGDTWAVLIEHDGEGGGFELPGVRDADPADFAERLRAGLTAAAGGPFTVDGGSLLRLDARPAVPGAGGGTGTDAYVFTAHLTPPEDPSGDAAATPLTVETGPLPVAALLADLDAFLGSLA
;
A
#
# COMPACT_ATOMS: atom_id res chain seq x y z
N MET A 1 -1.50 -2.85 -17.31
CA MET A 1 -2.46 -3.85 -16.77
C MET A 1 -3.23 -3.12 -15.69
N SER A 2 -4.57 -3.12 -15.70
CA SER A 2 -5.30 -2.58 -14.55
C SER A 2 -5.15 -3.57 -13.40
N PRO A 3 -4.85 -3.14 -12.17
CA PRO A 3 -4.87 -4.05 -11.04
C PRO A 3 -6.26 -4.68 -10.95
N VAL A 4 -6.29 -5.99 -10.72
CA VAL A 4 -7.54 -6.72 -10.42
C VAL A 4 -8.19 -5.97 -9.24
N PRO A 5 -9.49 -5.64 -9.28
CA PRO A 5 -10.15 -5.05 -8.13
C PRO A 5 -10.11 -6.08 -7.02
N VAL A 6 -9.09 -5.95 -6.16
CA VAL A 6 -9.07 -6.63 -4.88
C VAL A 6 -10.22 -5.98 -4.11
N GLY A 7 -11.26 -6.76 -3.78
CA GLY A 7 -12.31 -6.26 -2.92
C GLY A 7 -11.70 -5.74 -1.61
N GLY A 8 -12.35 -4.78 -0.97
CA GLY A 8 -11.96 -4.29 0.35
C GLY A 8 -11.13 -2.99 0.37
N PRO A 9 -10.77 -2.54 1.58
CA PRO A 9 -9.97 -1.34 1.80
C PRO A 9 -8.60 -1.38 1.12
N ALA A 10 -8.26 -0.32 0.39
CA ALA A 10 -6.96 -0.21 -0.27
C ALA A 10 -6.47 1.24 -0.31
N LEU A 11 -5.22 1.46 0.12
CA LEU A 11 -4.51 2.72 0.00
C LEU A 11 -3.31 2.51 -0.92
N PHE A 12 -3.33 3.17 -2.09
CA PHE A 12 -2.25 3.10 -3.06
C PHE A 12 -1.36 4.35 -2.98
N LEU A 13 -0.05 4.13 -2.91
CA LEU A 13 0.96 5.16 -2.92
C LEU A 13 1.93 4.87 -4.05
N GLY A 14 1.66 5.44 -5.22
CA GLY A 14 2.63 5.45 -6.29
C GLY A 14 2.06 5.50 -7.68
N THR A 15 2.94 5.21 -8.64
CA THR A 15 2.61 5.14 -10.06
C THR A 15 2.42 3.69 -10.48
N ASP A 16 2.02 3.47 -11.73
CA ASP A 16 1.75 2.14 -12.26
C ASP A 16 2.98 1.21 -12.28
N THR A 17 4.19 1.75 -12.14
CA THR A 17 5.46 0.99 -12.17
C THR A 17 6.18 0.92 -10.83
N ASP A 18 5.86 1.85 -9.92
CA ASP A 18 6.51 1.96 -8.63
C ASP A 18 5.47 2.41 -7.61
N TYR A 19 4.96 1.45 -6.84
CA TYR A 19 3.97 1.70 -5.82
C TYR A 19 4.16 0.84 -4.58
N VAL A 20 3.63 1.36 -3.48
CA VAL A 20 3.34 0.60 -2.28
C VAL A 20 1.84 0.73 -2.04
N ALA A 21 1.16 -0.40 -1.84
CA ALA A 21 -0.26 -0.43 -1.54
C ALA A 21 -0.51 -1.17 -0.23
N LEU A 22 -1.25 -0.54 0.68
CA LEU A 22 -1.75 -1.18 1.88
C LEU A 22 -3.17 -1.64 1.61
N VAL A 23 -3.39 -2.95 1.61
CA VAL A 23 -4.67 -3.55 1.20
C VAL A 23 -5.15 -4.54 2.26
N ARG A 24 -6.46 -4.63 2.42
CA ARG A 24 -7.10 -5.75 3.11
C ARG A 24 -7.88 -6.54 2.06
N PRO A 25 -7.32 -7.63 1.50
CA PRO A 25 -7.94 -8.35 0.41
C PRO A 25 -9.25 -9.01 0.85
N GLU A 26 -10.36 -8.58 0.27
CA GLU A 26 -11.62 -9.32 0.30
C GLU A 26 -11.70 -10.13 -0.99
N LEU A 27 -11.14 -11.35 -0.95
CA LEU A 27 -11.28 -12.30 -2.05
C LEU A 27 -12.67 -12.93 -1.99
N ASP A 28 -13.46 -12.75 -3.05
CA ASP A 28 -14.73 -13.46 -3.20
C ASP A 28 -14.47 -14.92 -3.57
N PRO A 29 -14.81 -15.91 -2.72
CA PRO A 29 -14.62 -17.32 -3.04
C PRO A 29 -15.46 -17.79 -4.24
N ALA A 30 -16.47 -17.02 -4.65
CA ALA A 30 -17.24 -17.27 -5.87
C ALA A 30 -16.52 -16.77 -7.14
N ASP A 31 -15.47 -15.94 -7.02
CA ASP A 31 -14.73 -15.40 -8.16
C ASP A 31 -14.05 -16.53 -8.96
N PRO A 32 -14.20 -16.58 -10.30
CA PRO A 32 -13.60 -17.62 -11.12
C PRO A 32 -12.07 -17.71 -11.01
N GLY A 33 -11.37 -16.59 -10.82
CA GLY A 33 -9.93 -16.53 -10.63
C GLY A 33 -9.51 -17.12 -9.28
N VAL A 34 -10.21 -16.76 -8.21
CA VAL A 34 -10.02 -17.33 -6.87
C VAL A 34 -10.25 -18.84 -6.88
N ARG A 35 -11.32 -19.31 -7.52
CA ARG A 35 -11.62 -20.75 -7.61
C ARG A 35 -10.55 -21.51 -8.38
N GLN A 36 -10.07 -20.95 -9.48
CA GLN A 36 -8.99 -21.54 -10.28
C GLN A 36 -7.68 -21.59 -9.50
N ALA A 37 -7.34 -20.54 -8.75
CA ALA A 37 -6.14 -20.50 -7.92
C ALA A 37 -6.21 -21.50 -6.75
N ALA A 38 -7.38 -21.60 -6.09
CA ALA A 38 -7.62 -22.57 -5.03
C ALA A 38 -7.48 -24.01 -5.51
N GLU A 39 -8.02 -24.33 -6.69
CA GLU A 39 -7.87 -25.64 -7.32
C GLU A 39 -6.39 -25.98 -7.59
N GLN A 40 -5.61 -25.01 -8.10
CA GLN A 40 -4.18 -25.19 -8.33
C GLN A 40 -3.39 -25.37 -7.02
N ALA A 41 -3.80 -24.69 -5.96
CA ALA A 41 -3.20 -24.81 -4.63
C ALA A 41 -3.67 -26.05 -3.85
N GLY A 42 -4.69 -26.77 -4.35
CA GLY A 42 -5.23 -27.97 -3.70
C GLY A 42 -6.05 -27.71 -2.44
N VAL A 43 -6.58 -26.49 -2.29
CA VAL A 43 -7.41 -26.06 -1.14
C VAL A 43 -8.81 -25.66 -1.63
N THR A 44 -9.76 -25.42 -0.70
CA THR A 44 -11.07 -24.90 -1.11
C THR A 44 -11.00 -23.40 -1.43
N PRO A 45 -11.89 -22.84 -2.27
CA PRO A 45 -11.94 -21.41 -2.53
C PRO A 45 -12.11 -20.56 -1.27
N GLU A 46 -12.84 -21.04 -0.28
CA GLU A 46 -13.02 -20.38 1.02
C GLU A 46 -11.73 -20.39 1.86
N GLU A 47 -10.98 -21.49 1.81
CA GLU A 47 -9.67 -21.59 2.48
C GLU A 47 -8.62 -20.72 1.79
N PHE A 48 -8.65 -20.68 0.45
CA PHE A 48 -7.77 -19.83 -0.37
C PHE A 48 -8.07 -18.34 -0.21
N ALA A 49 -9.34 -17.96 -0.19
CA ALA A 49 -9.77 -16.59 0.05
C ALA A 49 -9.37 -16.10 1.45
N GLY A 50 -9.20 -17.04 2.39
CA GLY A 50 -8.86 -16.76 3.77
C GLY A 50 -9.99 -16.01 4.49
N ALA A 51 -9.71 -15.54 5.69
CA ALA A 51 -10.68 -14.77 6.47
C ALA A 51 -10.96 -13.37 5.88
N GLY A 52 -10.20 -12.91 4.87
CA GLY A 52 -10.27 -11.53 4.36
C GLY A 52 -9.88 -10.45 5.39
N ASP A 53 -9.50 -10.85 6.61
CA ASP A 53 -9.24 -9.93 7.72
C ASP A 53 -7.77 -9.54 7.86
N THR A 54 -6.88 -10.12 7.04
CA THR A 54 -5.44 -9.88 7.14
C THR A 54 -5.01 -8.78 6.18
N TRP A 55 -4.41 -7.74 6.73
CA TRP A 55 -3.79 -6.69 5.94
C TRP A 55 -2.56 -7.22 5.21
N ALA A 56 -2.27 -6.67 4.04
CA ALA A 56 -1.08 -6.97 3.27
C ALA A 56 -0.49 -5.68 2.68
N VAL A 57 0.82 -5.70 2.46
CA VAL A 57 1.51 -4.71 1.65
C VAL A 57 1.78 -5.32 0.30
N LEU A 58 1.33 -4.67 -0.76
CA LEU A 58 1.70 -4.97 -2.14
C LEU A 58 2.70 -3.93 -2.63
N ILE A 59 3.69 -4.38 -3.38
CA ILE A 59 4.79 -3.55 -3.84
C ILE A 59 5.01 -3.84 -5.32
N GLU A 60 5.19 -2.79 -6.09
CA GLU A 60 5.80 -2.88 -7.41
C GLU A 60 7.03 -1.97 -7.40
N HIS A 61 8.16 -2.47 -7.88
CA HIS A 61 9.35 -1.67 -8.08
C HIS A 61 10.12 -2.15 -9.30
N ASP A 62 10.40 -1.26 -10.25
CA ASP A 62 11.11 -1.60 -11.51
C ASP A 62 10.48 -2.77 -12.31
N GLY A 63 9.17 -2.98 -12.17
CA GLY A 63 8.45 -4.09 -12.82
C GLY A 63 8.52 -5.43 -12.08
N GLU A 64 9.13 -5.45 -10.89
CA GLU A 64 9.12 -6.60 -9.98
C GLU A 64 8.01 -6.40 -8.93
N GLY A 65 6.98 -7.24 -9.04
CA GLY A 65 5.90 -7.30 -8.07
C GLY A 65 6.30 -8.14 -6.85
N GLY A 66 5.94 -7.65 -5.67
CA GLY A 66 6.16 -8.31 -4.39
C GLY A 66 5.11 -7.91 -3.36
N GLY A 67 5.26 -8.44 -2.16
CA GLY A 67 4.36 -8.12 -1.06
C GLY A 67 4.51 -9.08 0.11
N PHE A 68 3.87 -8.75 1.22
CA PHE A 68 3.85 -9.57 2.43
C PHE A 68 2.60 -9.27 3.26
N GLU A 69 2.16 -10.28 4.00
CA GLU A 69 1.04 -10.17 4.94
C GLU A 69 1.46 -9.50 6.24
N LEU A 70 0.50 -8.85 6.89
CA LEU A 70 0.63 -8.13 8.15
C LEU A 70 -0.26 -8.77 9.22
N PRO A 71 0.09 -9.96 9.71
CA PRO A 71 -0.72 -10.65 10.72
C PRO A 71 -0.80 -9.81 12.00
N GLY A 72 -2.02 -9.65 12.51
CA GLY A 72 -2.30 -8.92 13.76
C GLY A 72 -2.46 -7.41 13.62
N VAL A 73 -2.28 -6.85 12.42
CA VAL A 73 -2.64 -5.45 12.13
C VAL A 73 -4.17 -5.31 12.12
N ARG A 74 -4.67 -4.30 12.82
CA ARG A 74 -6.10 -3.99 12.93
C ARG A 74 -6.40 -2.76 12.10
N ASP A 75 -7.65 -2.57 11.64
CA ASP A 75 -8.04 -1.41 10.82
C ASP A 75 -7.66 -0.04 11.43
N ALA A 76 -7.54 0.04 12.75
CA ALA A 76 -7.06 1.24 13.44
C ALA A 76 -5.62 1.62 13.07
N ASP A 77 -4.72 0.66 12.80
CA ASP A 77 -3.32 0.97 12.49
C ASP A 77 -3.16 1.59 11.08
N PRO A 78 -3.77 1.03 10.01
CA PRO A 78 -3.85 1.68 8.70
C PRO A 78 -4.60 3.02 8.71
N ALA A 79 -5.68 3.13 9.50
CA ALA A 79 -6.40 4.39 9.66
C ALA A 79 -5.51 5.48 10.28
N ASP A 80 -4.85 5.16 11.40
CA ASP A 80 -3.91 6.05 12.07
C ASP A 80 -2.78 6.52 11.14
N PHE A 81 -2.24 5.59 10.34
CA PHE A 81 -1.22 5.90 9.34
C PHE A 81 -1.73 6.86 8.26
N ALA A 82 -2.91 6.58 7.69
CA ALA A 82 -3.54 7.43 6.69
C ALA A 82 -3.86 8.84 7.24
N GLU A 83 -4.33 8.93 8.48
CA GLU A 83 -4.57 10.22 9.15
C GLU A 83 -3.27 11.02 9.34
N ARG A 84 -2.17 10.37 9.76
CA ARG A 84 -0.86 11.03 9.87
C ARG A 84 -0.33 11.50 8.53
N LEU A 85 -0.52 10.71 7.46
CA LEU A 85 -0.14 11.10 6.11
C LEU A 85 -0.95 12.31 5.63
N ARG A 86 -2.27 12.31 5.85
CA ARG A 86 -3.15 13.46 5.57
C ARG A 86 -2.73 14.72 6.34
N ALA A 87 -2.39 14.57 7.62
CA ALA A 87 -1.89 15.66 8.45
C ALA A 87 -0.54 16.19 7.93
N GLY A 88 0.37 15.30 7.53
CA GLY A 88 1.66 15.68 6.93
C GLY A 88 1.50 16.48 5.65
N LEU A 89 0.65 16.00 4.72
CA LEU A 89 0.36 16.68 3.46
C LEU A 89 -0.23 18.08 3.65
N THR A 90 -1.11 18.25 4.65
CA THR A 90 -1.76 19.53 4.92
C THR A 90 -0.86 20.51 5.70
N ALA A 91 -0.02 20.01 6.61
CA ALA A 91 0.83 20.83 7.47
C ALA A 91 2.17 21.23 6.83
N ALA A 92 2.72 20.41 5.93
CA ALA A 92 4.09 20.59 5.44
C ALA A 92 4.28 21.82 4.54
N ALA A 93 3.20 22.44 4.04
CA ALA A 93 3.23 23.66 3.20
C ALA A 93 4.25 23.59 2.04
N GLY A 94 4.41 22.41 1.42
CA GLY A 94 5.39 22.18 0.35
C GLY A 94 6.82 21.91 0.84
N GLY A 95 7.02 21.55 2.10
CA GLY A 95 8.28 21.05 2.67
C GLY A 95 8.32 19.53 2.83
N PRO A 96 9.49 18.93 3.06
CA PRO A 96 9.60 17.49 3.33
C PRO A 96 9.04 17.12 4.71
N PHE A 97 8.55 15.90 4.86
CA PHE A 97 8.07 15.35 6.12
C PHE A 97 8.23 13.83 6.16
N THR A 98 8.08 13.23 7.34
CA THR A 98 8.13 11.78 7.53
C THR A 98 6.85 11.31 8.21
N VAL A 99 6.33 10.17 7.78
CA VAL A 99 5.21 9.47 8.41
C VAL A 99 5.71 8.12 8.91
N ASP A 100 5.49 7.89 10.21
CA ASP A 100 5.82 6.63 10.86
C ASP A 100 4.54 5.78 10.98
N GLY A 101 4.56 4.62 10.32
CA GLY A 101 3.53 3.58 10.34
C GLY A 101 3.90 2.41 11.27
N GLY A 102 4.79 2.63 12.23
CA GLY A 102 5.30 1.61 13.14
C GLY A 102 6.54 0.89 12.60
N SER A 103 6.79 -0.32 13.10
CA SER A 103 7.98 -1.10 12.78
C SER A 103 8.05 -1.61 11.34
N LEU A 104 6.94 -1.54 10.61
CA LEU A 104 6.79 -2.19 9.29
C LEU A 104 6.91 -1.20 8.13
N LEU A 105 6.50 0.05 8.32
CA LEU A 105 6.42 1.06 7.27
C LEU A 105 6.82 2.44 7.79
N ARG A 106 7.73 3.07 7.07
CA ARG A 106 8.03 4.49 7.19
C ARG A 106 7.98 5.13 5.81
N LEU A 107 7.36 6.31 5.71
CA LEU A 107 7.41 7.12 4.50
C LEU A 107 8.22 8.38 4.75
N ASP A 108 9.19 8.65 3.88
CA ASP A 108 9.79 9.97 3.76
C ASP A 108 9.21 10.67 2.52
N ALA A 109 8.56 11.81 2.73
CA ALA A 109 7.91 12.59 1.70
C ALA A 109 8.78 13.80 1.33
N ARG A 110 8.98 14.03 0.04
CA ARG A 110 9.65 15.22 -0.48
C ARG A 110 8.83 15.89 -1.59
N PRO A 111 8.81 17.23 -1.67
CA PRO A 111 8.17 17.93 -2.77
C PRO A 111 8.79 17.49 -4.10
N ALA A 112 7.95 17.21 -5.10
CA ALA A 112 8.40 16.92 -6.44
C ALA A 112 9.02 18.19 -7.06
N VAL A 113 10.21 18.05 -7.66
CA VAL A 113 10.85 19.19 -8.33
C VAL A 113 10.12 19.48 -9.65
N PRO A 114 9.67 20.71 -9.91
CA PRO A 114 9.07 21.05 -11.19
C PRO A 114 10.11 20.88 -12.31
N GLY A 115 9.91 19.92 -13.22
CA GLY A 115 10.72 19.83 -14.45
C GLY A 115 11.10 18.47 -15.03
N ALA A 116 10.73 17.31 -14.45
CA ALA A 116 11.16 16.01 -14.99
C ALA A 116 10.10 15.24 -15.81
N GLY A 117 8.84 15.68 -15.84
CA GLY A 117 7.82 14.99 -16.63
C GLY A 117 6.47 15.66 -16.56
N GLY A 118 6.17 16.52 -17.54
CA GLY A 118 4.84 16.83 -18.10
C GLY A 118 3.64 17.19 -17.21
N GLY A 119 3.73 17.14 -15.88
CA GLY A 119 2.63 17.40 -14.96
C GLY A 119 2.55 18.88 -14.59
N THR A 120 1.37 19.47 -14.74
CA THR A 120 1.10 20.90 -14.49
C THR A 120 0.78 21.23 -13.03
N GLY A 121 1.06 20.34 -12.08
CA GLY A 121 0.77 20.54 -10.66
C GLY A 121 2.01 20.98 -9.89
N THR A 122 1.98 22.17 -9.29
CA THR A 122 3.02 22.67 -8.38
C THR A 122 3.00 22.02 -6.99
N ASP A 123 1.98 21.20 -6.68
CA ASP A 123 1.80 20.50 -5.40
C ASP A 123 1.76 18.99 -5.62
N ALA A 124 2.93 18.37 -5.75
CA ALA A 124 3.09 16.92 -5.77
C ALA A 124 4.22 16.50 -4.83
N TYR A 125 4.12 15.28 -4.29
CA TYR A 125 5.14 14.68 -3.44
C TYR A 125 5.66 13.40 -4.07
N VAL A 126 6.96 13.18 -3.94
CA VAL A 126 7.59 11.88 -4.13
C VAL A 126 7.77 11.26 -2.75
N PHE A 127 7.40 9.99 -2.59
CA PHE A 127 7.59 9.27 -1.33
C PHE A 127 8.67 8.21 -1.49
N THR A 128 9.50 8.09 -0.48
CA THR A 128 10.38 6.95 -0.27
C THR A 128 9.78 6.11 0.85
N ALA A 129 9.28 4.93 0.50
CA ALA A 129 8.76 3.96 1.45
C ALA A 129 9.88 3.02 1.91
N HIS A 130 10.08 2.95 3.22
CA HIS A 130 10.96 1.99 3.86
C HIS A 130 10.09 0.92 4.51
N LEU A 131 10.22 -0.30 4.00
CA LEU A 131 9.40 -1.45 4.37
C LEU A 131 10.29 -2.46 5.08
N THR A 132 9.86 -2.90 6.24
CA THR A 132 10.49 -4.01 6.96
C THR A 132 9.44 -5.11 7.07
N PRO A 133 9.52 -6.17 6.25
CA PRO A 133 8.55 -7.24 6.36
C PRO A 133 8.66 -7.94 7.73
N PRO A 134 7.56 -8.49 8.26
CA PRO A 134 7.61 -9.23 9.51
C PRO A 134 8.55 -10.44 9.39
N GLU A 135 9.17 -10.84 10.50
CA GLU A 135 9.99 -12.05 10.52
C GLU A 135 9.13 -13.28 10.18
N ASP A 136 9.64 -14.15 9.31
CA ASP A 136 8.95 -15.39 9.00
C ASP A 136 8.96 -16.32 10.23
N PRO A 137 7.79 -16.82 10.68
CA PRO A 137 7.71 -17.70 11.85
C PRO A 137 8.43 -19.05 11.67
N SER A 138 8.79 -19.42 10.43
CA SER A 138 9.57 -20.63 10.12
C SER A 138 11.07 -20.50 10.43
N GLY A 139 11.57 -19.26 10.64
CA GLY A 139 12.97 -19.00 11.00
C GLY A 139 13.97 -19.07 9.84
N ASP A 140 13.50 -19.27 8.61
CA ASP A 140 14.33 -19.18 7.41
C ASP A 140 14.37 -17.73 6.90
N ALA A 141 15.54 -17.10 7.04
CA ALA A 141 15.92 -15.75 6.62
C ALA A 141 14.95 -14.61 7.02
N ALA A 142 15.42 -13.71 7.89
CA ALA A 142 14.76 -12.42 8.11
C ALA A 142 14.50 -11.75 6.75
N ALA A 143 13.24 -11.40 6.50
CA ALA A 143 12.85 -10.78 5.25
C ALA A 143 13.65 -9.49 5.04
N THR A 144 14.21 -9.33 3.84
CA THR A 144 15.12 -8.22 3.55
C THR A 144 14.33 -6.91 3.53
N PRO A 145 14.74 -5.88 4.29
CA PRO A 145 14.11 -4.57 4.22
C PRO A 145 14.14 -4.03 2.78
N LEU A 146 13.04 -3.41 2.37
CA LEU A 146 12.87 -2.88 1.02
C LEU A 146 12.70 -1.36 1.05
N THR A 147 13.23 -0.68 0.04
CA THR A 147 13.01 0.75 -0.17
C THR A 147 12.42 0.97 -1.57
N VAL A 148 11.32 1.70 -1.65
CA VAL A 148 10.59 1.98 -2.90
C VAL A 148 10.36 3.48 -3.05
N GLU A 149 10.64 4.06 -4.22
CA GLU A 149 10.32 5.47 -4.53
C GLU A 149 9.08 5.54 -5.42
N THR A 150 7.99 6.16 -4.95
CA THR A 150 6.64 6.01 -5.53
C THR A 150 6.35 6.95 -6.72
N GLY A 151 7.35 7.63 -7.27
CA GLY A 151 7.15 8.71 -8.25
C GLY A 151 6.32 9.89 -7.71
N PRO A 152 6.07 10.94 -8.53
CA PRO A 152 5.35 12.13 -8.10
C PRO A 152 3.83 11.88 -8.01
N LEU A 153 3.27 12.09 -6.82
CA LEU A 153 1.84 11.98 -6.53
C LEU A 153 1.22 13.36 -6.29
N PRO A 154 0.17 13.76 -7.05
CA PRO A 154 -0.53 15.01 -6.82
C PRO A 154 -1.20 15.05 -5.44
N VAL A 155 -0.95 16.11 -4.66
CA VAL A 155 -1.46 16.21 -3.28
C VAL A 155 -2.99 16.12 -3.22
N ALA A 156 -3.69 16.80 -4.14
CA ALA A 156 -5.14 16.81 -4.15
C ALA A 156 -5.76 15.42 -4.44
N ALA A 157 -5.14 14.64 -5.32
CA ALA A 157 -5.58 13.28 -5.63
C ALA A 157 -5.32 12.37 -4.42
N LEU A 158 -4.12 12.43 -3.85
CA LEU A 158 -3.75 11.63 -2.68
C LEU A 158 -4.64 11.94 -1.46
N LEU A 159 -5.01 13.20 -1.23
CA LEU A 159 -5.96 13.55 -0.17
C LEU A 159 -7.35 12.93 -0.40
N ALA A 160 -7.83 12.88 -1.64
CA ALA A 160 -9.09 12.23 -1.97
C ALA A 160 -9.03 10.72 -1.78
N ASP A 161 -7.91 10.09 -2.18
CA ASP A 161 -7.69 8.65 -1.99
C ASP A 161 -7.61 8.30 -0.50
N LEU A 162 -6.97 9.14 0.33
CA LEU A 162 -6.94 8.98 1.78
C LEU A 162 -8.33 9.08 2.42
N ASP A 163 -9.15 10.04 1.97
CA ASP A 163 -10.52 10.19 2.48
C ASP A 163 -11.41 9.00 2.08
N ALA A 164 -11.25 8.47 0.85
CA ALA A 164 -11.94 7.27 0.39
C ALA A 164 -11.50 6.03 1.18
N PHE A 165 -10.19 5.88 1.40
CA PHE A 165 -9.62 4.79 2.19
C PHE A 165 -10.14 4.81 3.62
N LEU A 166 -10.07 5.94 4.31
CA LEU A 166 -10.59 6.08 5.68
C LEU A 166 -12.09 5.80 5.75
N GLY A 167 -12.86 6.19 4.72
CA GLY A 167 -14.28 5.87 4.62
C GLY A 167 -14.58 4.38 4.44
N SER A 168 -13.65 3.60 3.86
CA SER A 168 -13.80 2.16 3.67
C SER A 168 -13.54 1.32 4.94
N LEU A 169 -12.92 1.93 5.96
CA LEU A 169 -12.62 1.30 7.25
C LEU A 169 -13.73 1.48 8.30
N ALA A 170 -14.75 2.28 7.99
CA ALA A 170 -15.78 2.75 8.92
C ALA A 170 -17.06 1.88 8.95
#